data_AF-A0A537Z9X5-F1
#
_entry.id   AF-A0A537Z9X5-F1
#
_cell.length_a   1.000
_cell.length_b   1.000
_cell.length_c   1.000
_cell.angle_alpha   90.00
_cell.angle_beta   90.00
_cell.angle_gamma   90.00
#
_symmetry.space_group_name_H-M   'P 1'
#
loop_
_entity.id
_entity.type
_entity.pdbx_description
1 polymer ?
#
loop_
_entity_poly.entity_id
_entity_poly.type
_entity_poly.pdbx_seq_one_letter_code
_entity_poly.pdbx_strand_id
1 'polypeptide(L)' 'MSVRRLGTPRPARVRAGTGGCPEAVAGEPVDAVAEEWVVEDRWWTGRPLRRHYFELVLAGGRNVVVFRDLGRGSWFEQRS' A
#
# COMPACT_ATOMS: atom_id res chain seq x y z
N MET A 1 21.75 20.13 -3.01
CA MET A 1 21.29 18.91 -3.72
C MET A 1 20.40 18.12 -2.78
N SER A 2 19.10 18.00 -3.05
CA SER A 2 18.20 17.22 -2.19
C SER A 2 18.21 15.76 -2.63
N VAL A 3 18.66 14.86 -1.77
CA VAL A 3 18.46 13.41 -1.95
C VAL A 3 16.96 13.14 -1.86
N ARG A 4 16.32 12.93 -3.01
CA ARG A 4 14.98 12.38 -3.07
C ARG A 4 15.12 10.91 -2.71
N ARG A 5 14.73 10.52 -1.48
CA ARG A 5 14.74 9.12 -1.07
C ARG A 5 13.84 8.34 -2.03
N LEU A 6 14.47 7.50 -2.85
CA LEU A 6 13.86 6.70 -3.92
C LEU A 6 12.85 5.65 -3.41
N GLY A 7 12.48 5.65 -2.13
CA GLY A 7 11.50 4.73 -1.56
C GLY A 7 10.62 5.35 -0.48
N THR A 8 10.45 6.68 -0.46
CA THR A 8 9.47 7.28 0.47
C THR A 8 8.06 7.04 -0.03
N PRO A 9 7.23 6.27 0.70
CA PRO A 9 5.85 6.01 0.32
C PRO A 9 5.06 7.31 0.27
N ARG A 10 4.13 7.40 -0.68
CA ARG A 10 3.24 8.57 -0.81
C ARG A 10 1.86 8.24 -0.26
N PRO A 11 1.19 9.13 0.48
CA PRO A 11 -0.18 8.88 0.92
C PRO A 11 -1.08 8.53 -0.27
N ALA A 12 -1.89 7.49 -0.12
CA ALA A 12 -2.81 7.03 -1.15
C ALA A 12 -4.24 7.05 -0.63
N ARG A 13 -5.18 7.49 -1.47
CA ARG A 13 -6.60 7.36 -1.21
C ARG A 13 -7.04 5.97 -1.68
N VAL A 14 -7.19 5.04 -0.75
CA VAL A 14 -7.67 3.69 -1.04
C VAL A 14 -9.06 3.54 -0.44
N ARG A 15 -10.00 3.08 -1.25
CA ARG A 15 -11.28 2.55 -0.77
C ARG A 15 -11.11 1.06 -0.60
N ALA A 16 -11.21 0.58 0.64
CA ALA A 16 -11.08 -0.82 0.96
C ALA A 16 -12.45 -1.42 1.26
N GLY A 17 -12.67 -2.63 0.77
CA GLY A 17 -13.84 -3.45 1.04
C GLY A 17 -13.78 -4.18 2.36
N THR A 18 -14.68 -5.16 2.52
CA THR A 18 -14.68 -6.08 3.65
C THR A 18 -13.34 -6.81 3.74
N GLY A 19 -12.79 -6.91 4.97
CA GLY A 19 -11.47 -7.53 5.19
C GLY A 19 -10.27 -6.63 4.88
N GLY A 20 -10.49 -5.41 4.36
CA GLY A 20 -9.42 -4.46 4.07
C GLY A 20 -8.78 -4.62 2.69
N CYS A 21 -9.38 -5.43 1.81
CA CYS A 21 -8.95 -5.58 0.42
C CYS A 21 -9.23 -4.30 -0.39
N PRO A 22 -8.28 -3.77 -1.18
CA PRO A 22 -8.50 -2.58 -2.01
C PRO A 22 -9.54 -2.80 -3.11
N GLU A 23 -10.52 -1.92 -3.20
CA GLU A 23 -11.54 -1.90 -4.28
C GLU A 23 -11.37 -0.71 -5.22
N ALA A 24 -10.71 0.37 -4.79
CA ALA A 24 -10.33 1.48 -5.65
C ALA A 24 -9.12 2.24 -5.10
N VAL A 25 -8.30 2.78 -6.00
CA VAL A 25 -7.13 3.64 -5.69
C VAL A 25 -7.29 4.97 -6.41
N ALA A 26 -7.27 6.07 -5.66
CA ALA A 26 -7.47 7.43 -6.17
C ALA A 26 -8.76 7.61 -7.00
N GLY A 27 -9.78 6.79 -6.75
CA GLY A 27 -11.06 6.80 -7.49
C GLY A 27 -11.11 5.85 -8.68
N GLU A 28 -9.98 5.26 -9.08
CA GLU A 28 -9.92 4.24 -10.13
C GLU A 28 -10.22 2.86 -9.53
N PRO A 29 -11.18 2.08 -10.07
CA PRO A 29 -11.49 0.75 -9.57
C PRO A 29 -10.31 -0.21 -9.69
N VAL A 30 -10.20 -1.12 -8.73
CA VAL A 30 -9.31 -2.28 -8.81
C VAL A 30 -10.01 -3.34 -9.66
N ASP A 31 -9.30 -3.84 -10.67
CA ASP A 31 -9.75 -4.93 -11.54
C ASP A 31 -9.31 -6.29 -10.97
N ALA A 32 -8.05 -6.37 -10.51
CA ALA A 32 -7.52 -7.58 -9.88
C ALA A 32 -6.47 -7.27 -8.80
N VAL A 33 -6.35 -8.19 -7.84
CA VAL A 33 -5.22 -8.25 -6.91
C VAL A 33 -4.21 -9.25 -7.50
N ALA A 34 -3.04 -8.77 -7.89
CA ALA A 34 -1.97 -9.61 -8.42
C ALA A 34 -1.25 -10.36 -7.30
N GLU A 35 -0.92 -9.64 -6.21
CA GLU A 35 -0.24 -10.20 -5.04
C GLU A 35 -0.72 -9.50 -3.75
N GLU A 36 -0.73 -10.25 -2.65
CA GLU A 36 -1.05 -9.78 -1.30
C GLU A 36 0.00 -10.32 -0.32
N TRP A 37 0.59 -9.44 0.49
CA TRP A 37 1.61 -9.85 1.46
C TRP A 37 1.70 -8.93 2.67
N VAL A 38 2.16 -9.48 3.79
CA VAL A 38 2.40 -8.71 5.02
C VAL A 38 3.90 -8.54 5.24
N VAL A 39 4.30 -7.34 5.64
CA VAL A 39 5.65 -7.04 6.12
C VAL A 39 5.58 -6.69 7.60
N GLU A 40 6.32 -7.46 8.40
CA GLU A 40 6.55 -7.20 9.82
C GLU A 40 8.04 -6.97 10.04
N ASP A 41 8.39 -5.84 10.64
CA ASP A 41 9.78 -5.43 10.85
C ASP A 41 9.91 -4.68 12.19
N ARG A 42 11.14 -4.48 12.65
CA ARG A 42 11.48 -3.70 13.85
C ARG A 42 10.80 -4.17 15.13
N TRP A 43 10.42 -5.44 15.20
CA TRP A 43 9.77 -6.04 16.37
C TRP A 43 10.65 -5.95 17.63
N TRP A 44 11.98 -5.91 17.47
CA TRP A 44 12.94 -5.72 18.57
C TRP A 44 13.06 -4.27 19.09
N THR A 45 12.43 -3.29 18.43
CA THR A 45 12.61 -1.86 18.75
C THR A 45 11.50 -1.30 19.66
N GLY A 46 10.56 -2.15 20.10
CA GLY A 46 9.35 -1.73 20.83
C GLY A 46 8.35 -0.91 19.99
N ARG A 47 8.67 -0.66 18.72
CA ARG A 47 7.80 0.01 17.73
C ARG A 47 7.73 -0.85 16.47
N PRO A 48 7.04 -2.00 16.53
CA PRO A 48 6.94 -2.90 15.38
C PRO A 48 6.32 -2.16 14.19
N LEU A 49 6.94 -2.32 13.03
CA LEU A 49 6.38 -1.90 11.76
C LEU A 49 5.55 -3.06 11.22
N ARG A 50 4.27 -2.81 10.96
CA ARG A 50 3.37 -3.80 10.38
C ARG A 50 2.64 -3.20 9.19
N ARG A 51 2.82 -3.74 8.00
CA ARG A 51 2.23 -3.23 6.75
C ARG A 51 1.59 -4.37 5.97
N HIS A 52 0.40 -4.11 5.44
CA HIS A 52 -0.30 -5.02 4.54
C HIS A 52 -0.26 -4.47 3.13
N TYR A 53 0.50 -5.14 2.26
CA TYR A 53 0.76 -4.73 0.89
C TYR A 53 -0.13 -5.45 -0.11
N PHE A 54 -0.42 -4.76 -1.19
CA PHE A 54 -1.15 -5.26 -2.34
C PHE A 54 -0.48 -4.75 -3.61
N GLU A 55 -0.23 -5.66 -4.54
CA GLU A 55 -0.03 -5.32 -5.95
C GLU A 55 -1.38 -5.46 -6.67
N LEU A 56 -1.79 -4.39 -7.33
CA LEU A 56 -3.12 -4.24 -7.91
C LEU A 56 -3.01 -3.93 -9.39
N VAL A 57 -3.90 -4.54 -10.18
CA VAL A 57 -4.22 -4.10 -11.53
C VAL A 57 -5.45 -3.21 -11.44
N LEU A 58 -5.35 -1.96 -11.86
CA LEU A 58 -6.48 -1.04 -11.92
C LEU A 58 -7.26 -1.22 -13.22
N ALA A 59 -8.51 -0.78 -13.26
CA ALA A 59 -9.39 -0.91 -14.42
C ALA A 59 -8.80 -0.33 -15.73
N GLY A 60 -7.90 0.65 -15.66
CA GLY A 60 -7.14 1.15 -16.81
C GLY A 60 -5.97 0.27 -17.28
N GLY A 61 -5.77 -0.92 -16.70
CA GLY A 61 -4.65 -1.83 -16.98
C GLY A 61 -3.33 -1.43 -16.31
N ARG A 62 -3.34 -0.42 -15.44
CA ARG A 62 -2.15 0.07 -14.74
C ARG A 62 -1.89 -0.75 -13.48
N ASN A 63 -0.64 -1.19 -13.28
CA ASN A 63 -0.22 -1.80 -12.02
C ASN A 63 0.16 -0.73 -10.98
N VAL A 64 -0.28 -0.92 -9.74
CA VAL A 64 0.11 -0.10 -8.59
C VAL A 64 0.39 -0.96 -7.38
N VAL A 65 1.38 -0.57 -6.58
CA VAL A 65 1.62 -1.18 -5.27
C VAL A 65 1.15 -0.22 -4.19
N VAL A 66 0.23 -0.67 -3.35
CA VAL A 66 -0.25 0.07 -2.17
C VAL A 66 -0.05 -0.76 -0.91
N PHE A 67 0.03 -0.09 0.23
CA PHE A 67 -0.02 -0.77 1.51
C PHE A 67 -0.79 0.01 2.56
N ARG A 68 -1.40 -0.72 3.48
CA ARG A 68 -1.96 -0.21 4.72
C ARG A 68 -0.93 -0.34 5.83
N ASP A 69 -0.57 0.77 6.46
CA ASP A 69 0.12 0.74 7.74
C ASP A 69 -0.88 0.25 8.79
N LEU A 70 -0.64 -0.93 9.38
CA LEU A 70 -1.57 -1.56 10.31
C LEU A 70 -1.49 -0.95 11.72
N GLY A 71 -0.41 -0.24 12.05
CA GLY A 71 -0.30 0.50 13.31
C GLY A 71 -1.01 1.85 13.27
N ARG A 72 -1.07 2.50 12.10
CA ARG A 72 -1.67 3.83 11.90
C ARG A 72 -3.02 3.79 11.17
N GLY A 73 -3.35 2.68 10.53
CA GLY A 73 -4.53 2.51 9.68
C GLY A 73 -4.48 3.26 8.34
N SER A 74 -3.40 3.98 8.04
CA SER A 74 -3.26 4.84 6.86
C SER A 74 -2.74 4.09 5.63
N TRP A 75 -3.12 4.56 4.43
CA TRP A 75 -2.74 3.96 3.16
C TRP A 75 -1.65 4.75 2.42
N PHE A 76 -0.78 4.02 1.72
CA PHE A 76 0.31 4.59 0.94
C PHE A 76 0.51 3.84 -0.37
N GLU A 77 0.93 4.56 -1.41
CA GLU A 77 1.43 4.02 -2.68
C GLU A 77 2.94 3.92 -2.62
N GLN A 78 3.48 2.77 -3.03
CA GLN A 78 4.89 2.55 -3.24
C GLN A 78 5.18 2.65 -4.75
N ARG A 79 6.03 3.61 -5.12
CA ARG A 79 6.56 3.69 -6.49
C ARG A 79 7.91 3.00 -6.51
N SER A 80 8.07 2.04 -7.42
CA SER A 80 9.36 1.48 -7.83
C SER A 80 10.18 2.47 -8.65
#